data_AF-A0A7S2H2R3-F1
#
_entry.id   AF-A0A7S2H2R3-F1
#
_cell.length_a   1.000
_cell.length_b   1.000
_cell.length_c   1.000
_cell.angle_alpha   90.00
_cell.angle_beta   90.00
_cell.angle_gamma   90.00
#
_symmetry.space_group_name_H-M   'P 1'
#
loop_
_entity.id
_entity.type
_entity.pdbx_description
1 polymer ?
#
loop_
_entity_poly.entity_id
_entity_poly.type
_entity_poly.pdbx_seq_one_letter_code
_entity_poly.pdbx_strand_id
1 'polypeptide(L)'
;CDGGPCKQSARLRSEGAGPSAPTAPSPNSQARSQQPLPVLQDWDKLGKAEREAVQEKLEGIVNAFAQEMIRGKVYMKLGRNGRLFYRLCTLDKQLSAFSMHIKGAIVEYPIANMQHISFGYDLTDFTHVPVSLPSDALAAVIAMENRRMNLVFSSPMERDEFVTCM
;
A
#
# COMPACT_ATOMS: atom_id res chain seq x y z
N CYS A 1 44.32 -40.65 22.54
CA CYS A 1 45.17 -40.37 21.37
C CYS A 1 44.58 -39.14 20.69
N ASP A 2 44.86 -37.95 21.22
CA ASP A 2 46.01 -37.10 20.85
C ASP A 2 45.78 -36.47 19.46
N GLY A 3 45.84 -35.17 19.23
CA GLY A 3 46.26 -34.01 20.02
C GLY A 3 46.19 -32.80 19.08
N GLY A 4 46.00 -31.60 19.63
CA GLY A 4 46.14 -30.35 18.87
C GLY A 4 47.62 -29.99 18.58
N PRO A 5 47.96 -28.70 18.57
CA PRO A 5 47.90 -27.77 17.43
C PRO A 5 49.31 -27.29 17.02
N CYS A 6 49.47 -26.56 15.91
CA CYS A 6 50.72 -25.81 15.67
C CYS A 6 50.53 -24.47 14.92
N LYS A 7 51.45 -23.55 15.24
CA LYS A 7 51.34 -22.08 15.26
C LYS A 7 52.08 -21.38 14.09
N GLN A 8 51.62 -20.16 13.80
CA GLN A 8 52.34 -18.87 13.63
C GLN A 8 53.39 -18.60 12.52
N SER A 9 53.42 -17.29 12.18
CA SER A 9 54.49 -16.45 11.59
C SER A 9 54.34 -16.16 10.09
N ALA A 10 54.59 -14.97 9.52
CA ALA A 10 55.05 -13.63 9.93
C ALA A 10 54.73 -12.68 8.73
N ARG A 11 54.15 -11.48 8.91
CA ARG A 11 54.76 -10.11 8.95
C ARG A 11 55.44 -9.56 7.66
N LEU A 12 55.13 -8.28 7.38
CA LEU A 12 55.83 -7.21 6.58
C LEU A 12 55.34 -7.00 5.12
N ARG A 13 54.62 -5.90 4.79
CA ARG A 13 55.00 -4.47 4.52
C ARG A 13 55.60 -4.23 3.11
N SER A 14 54.89 -3.49 2.25
CA SER A 14 55.21 -2.11 1.79
C SER A 14 54.59 -1.73 0.43
N GLU A 15 53.93 -0.57 0.46
CA GLU A 15 53.81 0.55 -0.51
C GLU A 15 53.79 0.34 -2.05
N GLY A 16 52.80 0.99 -2.69
CA GLY A 16 52.78 1.30 -4.12
C GLY A 16 51.57 2.20 -4.48
N ALA A 17 51.84 3.32 -5.14
CA ALA A 17 50.99 4.50 -5.38
C ALA A 17 49.70 4.29 -6.22
N GLY A 18 48.73 5.21 -6.07
CA GLY A 18 47.45 5.28 -6.83
C GLY A 18 47.60 5.83 -8.26
N PRO A 19 46.60 6.49 -8.89
CA PRO A 19 45.19 6.77 -8.51
C PRO A 19 44.17 6.33 -9.60
N SER A 20 42.86 6.26 -9.27
CA SER A 20 41.73 6.52 -10.19
C SER A 20 40.39 6.46 -9.44
N ALA A 21 39.65 7.58 -9.43
CA ALA A 21 38.25 7.61 -9.04
C ALA A 21 37.37 6.88 -10.09
N PRO A 22 36.14 6.48 -9.73
CA PRO A 22 35.04 7.35 -10.13
C PRO A 22 33.94 7.53 -9.07
N THR A 23 33.52 8.78 -8.95
CA THR A 23 32.14 9.28 -9.07
C THR A 23 31.04 8.67 -8.20
N ALA A 24 30.48 9.55 -7.36
CA ALA A 24 29.35 9.37 -6.46
C ALA A 24 28.06 8.78 -7.08
N PRO A 25 27.21 8.12 -6.28
CA PRO A 25 25.78 8.08 -6.52
C PRO A 25 25.06 9.16 -5.71
N SER A 26 24.41 10.08 -6.43
CA SER A 26 23.44 11.05 -5.93
C SER A 26 22.32 10.38 -5.11
N PRO A 27 21.88 10.92 -3.97
CA PRO A 27 20.58 10.60 -3.40
C PRO A 27 19.54 11.56 -3.99
N ASN A 28 19.34 11.50 -5.31
CA ASN A 28 18.16 12.09 -5.94
C ASN A 28 17.12 10.98 -6.08
N SER A 29 16.60 10.51 -4.95
CA SER A 29 15.34 9.76 -4.95
C SER A 29 14.22 10.78 -5.10
N GLN A 30 14.09 11.30 -6.32
CA GLN A 30 12.89 11.98 -6.75
C GLN A 30 11.72 11.03 -6.51
N ALA A 31 10.82 11.45 -5.63
CA ALA A 31 9.47 10.94 -5.50
C ALA A 31 8.85 10.87 -6.91
N ARG A 32 8.90 9.69 -7.51
CA ARG A 32 8.37 9.45 -8.84
C ARG A 32 7.04 8.73 -8.68
N SER A 33 6.02 9.41 -9.21
CA SER A 33 4.67 8.91 -9.47
C SER A 33 3.69 8.98 -8.30
N GLN A 34 3.54 10.17 -7.72
CA GLN A 34 2.21 10.72 -7.58
C GLN A 34 1.87 11.38 -8.92
N GLN A 35 1.28 10.63 -9.86
CA GLN A 35 0.48 11.29 -10.89
C GLN A 35 -0.92 11.39 -10.32
N PRO A 36 -1.30 12.54 -9.73
CA PRO A 36 -2.70 12.81 -9.46
C PRO A 36 -3.46 12.65 -10.77
N LEU A 37 -4.63 12.02 -10.74
CA LEU A 37 -5.53 11.96 -11.89
C LEU A 37 -5.66 13.38 -12.47
N PRO A 38 -5.16 13.66 -13.69
CA PRO A 38 -4.99 15.03 -14.20
C PRO A 38 -6.31 15.82 -14.28
N VAL A 39 -7.44 15.11 -14.24
CA VAL A 39 -8.79 15.67 -14.43
C VAL A 39 -9.30 16.43 -13.21
N LEU A 40 -8.80 16.14 -11.99
CA LEU A 40 -9.32 16.78 -10.77
C LEU A 40 -8.58 18.07 -10.38
N GLN A 41 -7.35 18.29 -10.84
CA GLN A 41 -6.58 19.50 -10.50
C GLN A 41 -7.14 20.77 -11.15
N ASP A 42 -7.91 20.63 -12.23
CA ASP A 42 -8.52 21.73 -12.96
C ASP A 42 -10.06 21.67 -12.95
N TRP A 43 -10.66 20.97 -11.98
CA TRP A 43 -12.13 20.83 -11.86
C TRP A 43 -12.85 22.19 -11.93
N ASP A 44 -12.30 23.20 -11.28
CA ASP A 44 -12.85 24.57 -11.25
C ASP A 44 -12.66 25.36 -12.55
N LYS A 45 -11.81 24.88 -13.47
CA LYS A 45 -11.57 25.50 -14.78
C LYS A 45 -12.36 24.84 -15.90
N LEU A 46 -12.91 23.64 -15.67
CA LEU A 46 -13.75 22.94 -16.65
C LEU A 46 -15.07 23.70 -16.88
N GLY A 47 -15.53 23.72 -18.13
CA GLY A 47 -16.86 24.22 -18.49
C GLY A 47 -17.97 23.33 -17.94
N LYS A 48 -19.22 23.83 -17.87
CA LYS A 48 -20.38 23.08 -17.32
C LYS A 48 -20.56 21.72 -18.02
N ALA A 49 -20.49 21.69 -19.35
CA ALA A 49 -20.66 20.47 -20.13
C ALA A 49 -19.52 19.45 -19.90
N GLU A 50 -18.28 19.92 -19.72
CA GLU A 50 -17.14 19.04 -19.44
C GLU A 50 -17.23 18.45 -18.02
N ARG A 51 -17.65 19.25 -17.04
CA ARG A 51 -17.88 18.74 -15.67
C ARG A 51 -18.98 17.70 -15.65
N GLU A 52 -20.08 17.92 -16.36
CA GLU A 52 -21.17 16.95 -16.47
C GLU A 52 -20.68 15.64 -17.08
N ALA A 53 -19.91 15.69 -18.17
CA ALA A 53 -19.34 14.50 -18.81
C ALA A 53 -18.34 13.75 -17.90
N VAL A 54 -17.50 14.48 -17.16
CA VAL A 54 -16.57 13.87 -16.19
C VAL A 54 -17.34 13.27 -15.01
N GLN A 55 -18.35 13.96 -14.49
CA GLN A 55 -19.19 13.46 -13.41
C GLN A 55 -19.90 12.17 -13.81
N GLU A 56 -20.54 12.12 -14.98
CA GLU A 56 -21.19 10.91 -15.49
C GLU A 56 -20.20 9.73 -15.57
N LYS A 57 -18.97 10.01 -16.04
CA LYS A 57 -17.92 9.00 -16.10
C LYS A 57 -17.48 8.51 -14.72
N LEU A 58 -17.31 9.42 -13.75
CA LEU A 58 -16.94 9.07 -12.38
C LEU A 58 -18.05 8.27 -11.70
N GLU A 59 -19.31 8.67 -11.87
CA GLU A 59 -20.48 7.93 -11.38
C GLU A 59 -20.51 6.51 -11.98
N GLY A 60 -20.21 6.36 -13.27
CA GLY A 60 -20.10 5.05 -13.90
C GLY A 60 -19.03 4.16 -13.27
N ILE A 61 -17.84 4.71 -12.97
CA ILE A 61 -16.73 3.99 -12.32
C ILE A 61 -17.12 3.58 -10.89
N VAL A 62 -17.64 4.53 -10.09
CA VAL A 62 -18.03 4.27 -8.70
C VAL A 62 -19.17 3.24 -8.63
N ASN A 63 -20.16 3.31 -9.54
CA ASN A 63 -21.24 2.34 -9.59
C ASN A 63 -20.74 0.94 -9.95
N ALA A 64 -19.83 0.81 -10.91
CA ALA A 64 -19.24 -0.47 -11.27
C ALA A 64 -18.46 -1.08 -10.09
N PHE A 65 -17.62 -0.26 -9.43
CA PHE A 65 -16.91 -0.65 -8.22
C PHE A 65 -17.85 -1.07 -7.09
N ALA A 66 -18.90 -0.29 -6.83
CA ALA A 66 -19.90 -0.60 -5.81
C ALA A 66 -20.60 -1.93 -6.08
N GLN A 67 -20.99 -2.20 -7.33
CA GLN A 67 -21.62 -3.48 -7.69
C GLN A 67 -20.67 -4.67 -7.50
N GLU A 68 -19.39 -4.51 -7.86
CA GLU A 68 -18.37 -5.56 -7.61
C GLU A 68 -18.22 -5.81 -6.09
N MET A 69 -18.09 -4.74 -5.31
CA MET A 69 -17.91 -4.83 -3.87
C MET A 69 -19.16 -5.35 -3.14
N ILE A 70 -20.37 -5.02 -3.58
CA ILE A 70 -21.62 -5.58 -3.01
C ILE A 70 -21.67 -7.10 -3.19
N ARG A 71 -21.20 -7.61 -4.34
CA ARG A 71 -21.09 -9.06 -4.59
C ARG A 71 -20.01 -9.71 -3.73
N GLY A 72 -19.02 -8.93 -3.33
CA GLY A 72 -17.92 -9.31 -2.47
C GLY A 72 -16.65 -9.59 -3.24
N LYS A 73 -15.55 -9.03 -2.74
CA LYS A 73 -14.21 -9.12 -3.30
C LYS A 73 -13.21 -9.56 -2.25
N VAL A 74 -12.25 -10.40 -2.63
CA VAL A 74 -11.26 -10.92 -1.69
C VAL A 74 -10.03 -10.03 -1.73
N TYR A 75 -9.73 -9.38 -0.60
CA TYR A 75 -8.50 -8.62 -0.40
C TYR A 75 -7.58 -9.30 0.59
N MET A 76 -6.30 -8.97 0.53
CA MET A 76 -5.33 -9.41 1.53
C MET A 76 -5.18 -8.34 2.61
N LYS A 77 -5.35 -8.71 3.88
CA LYS A 77 -5.20 -7.83 5.03
C LYS A 77 -3.92 -8.17 5.79
N LEU A 78 -3.12 -7.16 6.10
CA LEU A 78 -2.01 -7.30 7.04
C LEU A 78 -2.53 -7.16 8.49
N GLY A 79 -2.46 -8.26 9.25
CA GLY A 79 -2.86 -8.31 10.65
C GLY A 79 -1.73 -7.88 11.59
N ARG A 80 -2.06 -7.33 12.77
CA ARG A 80 -1.10 -6.80 13.77
C ARG A 80 0.03 -7.77 14.18
N ASN A 81 -0.17 -9.07 13.98
CA ASN A 81 0.83 -10.11 14.20
C ASN A 81 1.83 -10.27 13.04
N GLY A 82 1.83 -9.35 12.07
CA GLY A 82 2.65 -9.38 10.87
C GLY A 82 2.18 -10.40 9.81
N ARG A 83 1.05 -11.10 10.02
CA ARG A 83 0.57 -12.11 9.04
C ARG A 83 -0.41 -11.50 8.05
N LEU A 84 -0.34 -11.98 6.82
CA LEU A 84 -1.28 -11.64 5.76
C LEU A 84 -2.46 -12.62 5.75
N PHE A 85 -3.67 -12.11 5.55
CA PHE A 85 -4.89 -12.90 5.52
C PHE A 85 -5.76 -12.51 4.35
N TYR A 86 -6.18 -13.48 3.53
CA TYR A 86 -7.25 -13.27 2.57
C TYR A 86 -8.59 -13.10 3.30
N ARG A 87 -9.33 -12.07 2.90
CA ARG A 87 -10.58 -11.65 3.54
C ARG A 87 -11.59 -11.28 2.47
N LEU A 88 -12.75 -11.93 2.51
CA LEU A 88 -13.90 -11.48 1.74
C LEU A 88 -14.37 -10.15 2.33
N CYS A 89 -14.40 -9.14 1.48
CA CYS A 89 -14.80 -7.78 1.80
C CYS A 89 -16.01 -7.41 0.97
N THR A 90 -16.95 -6.69 1.56
CA THR A 90 -18.19 -6.28 0.90
C THR A 90 -18.52 -4.82 1.19
N LEU A 91 -19.29 -4.19 0.31
CA LEU A 91 -20.07 -2.99 0.64
C LEU A 91 -21.53 -3.38 0.86
N ASP A 92 -22.20 -2.74 1.81
CA ASP A 92 -23.64 -2.89 1.96
C ASP A 92 -24.39 -2.20 0.82
N LYS A 93 -25.66 -2.56 0.61
CA LYS A 93 -26.45 -2.01 -0.50
C LYS A 93 -26.73 -0.52 -0.38
N GLN A 94 -26.62 0.05 0.83
CA GLN A 94 -26.81 1.48 1.06
C GLN A 94 -25.49 2.26 0.92
N LEU A 95 -24.37 1.58 0.64
CA LEU A 95 -23.03 2.18 0.54
C LEU A 95 -22.68 2.98 1.81
N SER A 96 -23.10 2.47 2.97
CA SER A 96 -22.91 3.07 4.27
C SER A 96 -21.77 2.43 5.06
N ALA A 97 -21.45 1.16 4.75
CA ALA A 97 -20.47 0.36 5.48
C ALA A 97 -19.69 -0.58 4.57
N PHE A 98 -18.37 -0.56 4.74
CA PHE A 98 -17.47 -1.60 4.30
C PHE A 98 -17.42 -2.71 5.32
N SER A 99 -17.45 -3.97 4.89
CA SER A 99 -17.52 -5.11 5.78
C SER A 99 -16.46 -6.14 5.44
N MET A 100 -15.98 -6.87 6.45
CA MET A 100 -14.95 -7.89 6.29
C MET A 100 -15.34 -9.17 7.04
N HIS A 101 -15.25 -10.31 6.35
CA HIS A 101 -15.52 -11.61 6.92
C HIS A 101 -14.28 -12.15 7.64
N ILE A 102 -14.39 -12.35 8.96
CA ILE A 102 -13.30 -12.81 9.83
C ILE A 102 -13.80 -13.99 10.67
N LYS A 103 -13.31 -15.20 10.37
CA LYS A 103 -13.60 -16.43 11.15
C LYS A 103 -15.10 -16.66 11.39
N GLY A 104 -15.94 -16.41 10.39
CA GLY A 104 -17.40 -16.59 10.47
C GLY A 104 -18.16 -15.39 11.06
N ALA A 105 -17.47 -14.37 11.56
CA ALA A 105 -18.07 -13.09 11.93
C ALA A 105 -17.94 -12.07 10.78
N ILE A 106 -18.90 -11.17 10.69
CA ILE A 106 -18.82 -9.99 9.82
C ILE A 106 -18.45 -8.80 10.69
N VAL A 107 -17.35 -8.15 10.35
CA VAL A 107 -16.91 -6.92 11.00
C VAL A 107 -17.22 -5.76 10.08
N GLU A 108 -18.04 -4.83 10.57
CA GLU A 108 -18.44 -3.65 9.81
C GLU A 108 -17.52 -2.46 10.11
N TYR A 109 -17.35 -1.64 9.08
CA TYR A 109 -16.52 -0.45 9.03
C TYR A 109 -17.36 0.65 8.36
N PRO A 110 -18.12 1.44 9.13
CA PRO A 110 -18.91 2.54 8.58
C PRO A 110 -18.02 3.48 7.77
N ILE A 111 -18.44 3.83 6.56
CA ILE A 111 -17.67 4.72 5.67
C ILE A 111 -17.51 6.09 6.32
N ALA A 112 -18.52 6.57 7.04
CA ALA A 112 -18.44 7.81 7.82
C ALA A 112 -17.30 7.85 8.84
N ASN A 113 -16.78 6.69 9.26
CA ASN A 113 -15.66 6.59 10.20
C ASN A 113 -14.30 6.46 9.50
N MET A 114 -14.25 6.38 8.17
CA MET A 114 -13.01 6.34 7.38
C MET A 114 -12.55 7.77 7.14
N GLN A 115 -11.50 8.18 7.84
CA GLN A 115 -11.05 9.57 7.85
C GLN A 115 -10.07 9.86 6.70
N HIS A 116 -9.22 8.88 6.37
CA HIS A 116 -8.18 9.04 5.37
C HIS A 116 -7.75 7.69 4.82
N ILE A 117 -7.42 7.66 3.52
CA ILE A 117 -6.79 6.51 2.86
C ILE A 117 -5.43 6.94 2.31
N SER A 118 -4.35 6.28 2.76
CA SER A 118 -2.99 6.56 2.30
C SER A 118 -2.36 5.36 1.62
N PHE A 119 -1.48 5.60 0.65
CA PHE A 119 -0.68 4.55 0.00
C PHE A 119 0.39 3.99 0.95
N GLY A 120 0.75 2.72 0.73
CA GLY A 120 1.77 2.01 1.49
C GLY A 120 1.24 1.28 2.73
N TYR A 121 2.14 1.00 3.67
CA TYR A 121 1.80 0.39 4.96
C TYR A 121 1.94 1.41 6.09
N ASP A 122 1.08 1.28 7.10
CA ASP A 122 1.33 1.84 8.42
C ASP A 122 1.73 0.69 9.34
N LEU A 123 3.00 0.69 9.74
CA LEU A 123 3.61 -0.34 10.59
C LEU A 123 3.77 0.10 12.05
N THR A 124 3.22 1.27 12.43
CA THR A 124 3.40 1.84 13.78
C THR A 124 2.85 0.96 14.90
N ASP A 125 1.75 0.24 14.64
CA ASP A 125 1.06 -0.59 15.63
C ASP A 125 1.50 -2.08 15.63
N PHE A 126 2.61 -2.42 14.94
CA PHE A 126 3.02 -3.81 14.74
C PHE A 126 4.08 -4.24 15.73
N THR A 127 3.79 -5.28 16.52
CA THR A 127 4.76 -5.89 17.44
C THR A 127 5.82 -6.71 16.70
N HIS A 128 5.49 -7.15 15.48
CA HIS A 128 6.41 -7.88 14.59
C HIS A 128 6.20 -7.40 13.16
N VAL A 129 7.25 -6.82 12.56
CA VAL A 129 7.28 -6.57 11.12
C VAL A 129 7.62 -7.89 10.43
N PRO A 130 6.78 -8.38 9.50
CA PRO A 130 7.08 -9.61 8.78
C PRO A 130 8.37 -9.49 7.96
N VAL A 131 9.10 -10.60 7.86
CA VAL A 131 10.41 -10.68 7.19
C VAL A 131 10.31 -10.29 5.71
N SER A 132 9.16 -10.50 5.08
CA SER A 132 8.87 -10.01 3.73
C SER A 132 7.43 -9.49 3.63
N LEU A 133 7.29 -8.26 3.15
CA LEU A 133 6.02 -7.69 2.73
C LEU A 133 5.98 -7.60 1.20
N PRO A 134 4.79 -7.74 0.59
CA PRO A 134 4.57 -7.29 -0.78
C PRO A 134 4.94 -5.81 -0.91
N SER A 135 5.33 -5.40 -2.11
CA SER A 135 5.72 -4.01 -2.41
C SER A 135 4.69 -3.01 -1.87
N ASP A 136 5.15 -1.91 -1.29
CA ASP A 136 4.32 -0.79 -0.80
C ASP A 136 3.45 -0.19 -1.91
N ALA A 137 3.86 -0.35 -3.17
CA ALA A 137 3.06 0.04 -4.34
C ALA A 137 1.74 -0.77 -4.47
N LEU A 138 1.60 -1.87 -3.73
CA LEU A 138 0.41 -2.71 -3.69
C LEU A 138 -0.42 -2.48 -2.42
N ALA A 139 -0.03 -1.57 -1.54
CA ALA A 139 -0.66 -1.42 -0.23
C ALA A 139 -1.38 -0.09 -0.07
N ALA A 140 -2.46 -0.10 0.71
CA ALA A 140 -3.10 1.10 1.22
C ALA A 140 -3.53 0.92 2.68
N VAL A 141 -3.56 2.03 3.40
CA VAL A 141 -3.96 2.12 4.80
C VAL A 141 -5.25 2.92 4.89
N ILE A 142 -6.28 2.34 5.47
CA ILE A 142 -7.51 3.04 5.83
C ILE A 142 -7.40 3.44 7.31
N ALA A 143 -7.28 4.74 7.55
CA ALA A 143 -7.32 5.31 8.88
C ALA A 143 -8.77 5.55 9.31
N MET A 144 -9.12 5.00 10.47
CA MET A 144 -10.40 5.23 11.14
C MET A 144 -10.13 5.74 12.54
N GLU A 145 -11.15 6.33 13.18
CA GLU A 145 -11.05 7.00 14.49
C GLU A 145 -10.22 6.23 15.54
N ASN A 146 -10.44 4.92 15.67
CA ASN A 146 -9.80 4.09 16.71
C ASN A 146 -8.93 2.95 16.15
N ARG A 147 -8.72 2.89 14.83
CA ARG A 147 -7.99 1.77 14.21
C ARG A 147 -7.50 2.10 12.81
N ARG A 148 -6.43 1.42 12.42
CA ARG A 148 -5.92 1.43 11.05
C ARG A 148 -6.04 0.05 10.42
N MET A 149 -6.30 0.02 9.13
CA MET A 149 -6.41 -1.22 8.36
C MET A 149 -5.48 -1.17 7.15
N ASN A 150 -4.50 -2.06 7.15
CA ASN A 150 -3.59 -2.27 6.03
C ASN A 150 -4.20 -3.30 5.08
N LEU A 151 -4.48 -2.90 3.84
CA LEU A 151 -4.89 -3.76 2.74
C LEU A 151 -3.78 -3.87 1.70
N VAL A 152 -3.66 -5.05 1.11
CA VAL A 152 -2.74 -5.36 0.02
C VAL A 152 -3.56 -5.88 -1.16
N PHE A 153 -3.28 -5.28 -2.32
CA PHE A 153 -3.98 -5.49 -3.57
C PHE A 153 -3.16 -6.37 -4.50
N SER A 154 -3.82 -6.96 -5.48
CA SER A 154 -3.18 -7.81 -6.51
C SER A 154 -2.37 -7.00 -7.51
N SER A 155 -2.73 -5.73 -7.70
CA SER A 155 -2.05 -4.81 -8.62
C SER A 155 -2.12 -3.36 -8.13
N PRO A 156 -1.20 -2.47 -8.56
CA PRO A 156 -1.29 -1.05 -8.26
C PRO A 156 -2.56 -0.41 -8.82
N MET A 157 -3.05 -0.90 -9.97
CA MET A 157 -4.28 -0.41 -10.59
C MET A 157 -5.51 -0.71 -9.73
N GLU A 158 -5.61 -1.92 -9.18
CA GLU A 158 -6.70 -2.30 -8.26
C GLU A 158 -6.66 -1.48 -6.97
N ARG A 159 -5.46 -1.21 -6.45
CA ARG A 159 -5.28 -0.32 -5.30
C ARG A 159 -5.78 1.08 -5.62
N ASP A 160 -5.37 1.64 -6.76
CA ASP A 160 -5.71 3.01 -7.14
C ASP A 160 -7.21 3.16 -7.37
N GLU A 161 -7.85 2.17 -8.01
CA GLU A 161 -9.30 2.09 -8.17
C GLU A 161 -10.02 2.06 -6.81
N PHE A 162 -9.58 1.18 -5.90
CA PHE A 162 -10.15 1.09 -4.56
C PHE A 162 -10.01 2.41 -3.79
N VAL A 163 -8.82 3.01 -3.76
CA VAL A 163 -8.55 4.26 -3.05
C VAL A 163 -9.31 5.44 -3.66
N THR A 164 -9.56 5.44 -4.97
CA THR A 164 -10.30 6.52 -5.65
C THR A 164 -11.80 6.42 -5.41
N CYS A 165 -12.33 5.19 -5.33
CA CYS A 165 -13.77 4.98 -5.15
C CYS A 165 -14.23 5.06 -3.69
N MET A 166 -13.36 4.70 -2.75
CA MET A 166 -13.61 4.73 -1.30
C MET A 166 -13.37 6.11 -0.71
#